data_AF-W6K0F8-F1
#
_entry.id   AF-W6K0F8-F1
#
_cell.length_a   1.000
_cell.length_b   1.000
_cell.length_c   1.000
_cell.angle_alpha   90.00
_cell.angle_beta   90.00
_cell.angle_gamma   90.00
#
_symmetry.space_group_name_H-M   'P 1'
#
loop_
_entity.id
_entity.type
_entity.pdbx_description
1 polymer ?
#
loop_
_entity_poly.entity_id
_entity_poly.type
_entity_poly.pdbx_seq_one_letter_code
_entity_poly.pdbx_strand_id
1 'polypeptide(L)'
;MNAERLQRLRVLDGRFVLERAIESDFARVDWLALVRGPDGGAMMRRSDDTEVSWSALWNGDEAHPPEATGMLSAILTPLAADRVPVWTAASIDGDLILVPTSRLTEAVACLRLAGHEVVT
;
A
#
# COMPACT_ATOMS: atom_id res chain seq x y z
N MET A 1 -8.08 22.03 -9.02
CA MET A 1 -7.23 20.96 -8.47
C MET A 1 -7.20 21.17 -6.96
N ASN A 2 -7.89 20.33 -6.19
CA ASN A 2 -8.07 20.55 -4.75
C ASN A 2 -6.78 20.14 -4.02
N ALA A 3 -6.09 21.10 -3.41
CA ALA A 3 -4.85 20.87 -2.67
C ALA A 3 -5.01 19.86 -1.51
N GLU A 4 -6.23 19.71 -1.00
CA GLU A 4 -6.60 18.81 0.11
C GLU A 4 -6.46 17.31 -0.20
N ARG A 5 -6.17 16.92 -1.45
CA ARG A 5 -5.98 15.52 -1.85
C ARG A 5 -4.54 15.12 -2.11
N LEU A 6 -3.62 16.09 -2.18
CA LEU A 6 -2.20 15.83 -2.30
C LEU A 6 -1.71 15.27 -0.97
N GLN A 7 -0.90 14.23 -1.03
CA GLN A 7 -0.49 13.46 0.13
C GLN A 7 1.00 13.20 0.07
N ARG A 8 1.60 13.07 1.25
CA ARG A 8 2.97 12.65 1.43
C ARG A 8 3.02 11.16 1.70
N LEU A 9 3.72 10.43 0.85
CA LEU A 9 3.92 8.99 0.98
C LEU A 9 5.40 8.70 1.24
N ARG A 10 5.68 7.78 2.15
CA ARG A 10 7.01 7.22 2.38
C ARG A 10 7.07 5.78 1.87
N VAL A 11 8.11 5.45 1.12
CA VAL A 11 8.45 4.07 0.80
C VAL A 11 9.01 3.41 2.06
N LEU A 12 8.46 2.26 2.43
CA LEU A 12 8.92 1.51 3.59
C LEU A 12 10.09 0.59 3.21
N ASP A 13 11.04 0.44 4.13
CA ASP A 13 12.16 -0.48 3.95
C ASP A 13 11.73 -1.94 3.89
N GLY A 14 12.41 -2.70 3.03
CA GLY A 14 12.21 -4.13 2.86
C GLY A 14 11.22 -4.51 1.76
N ARG A 15 11.06 -5.81 1.57
CA ARG A 15 10.14 -6.39 0.58
C ARG A 15 9.06 -7.21 1.25
N PHE A 16 7.93 -7.33 0.57
CA PHE A 16 6.76 -8.03 1.09
C PHE A 16 6.26 -9.09 0.10
N VAL A 17 5.60 -10.11 0.63
CA VAL A 17 4.94 -11.17 -0.13
C VAL A 17 3.46 -11.23 0.21
N LEU A 18 2.65 -11.40 -0.83
CA LEU A 18 1.22 -11.65 -0.70
C LEU A 18 0.97 -13.16 -0.73
N GLU A 19 0.50 -13.70 0.39
CA GLU A 19 0.24 -15.12 0.59
C GLU A 19 -1.25 -15.33 0.91
N ARG A 20 -1.81 -16.49 0.57
CA ARG A 20 -3.11 -16.90 1.11
C ARG A 20 -2.93 -17.24 2.58
N ALA A 21 -3.78 -16.67 3.42
CA ALA A 21 -3.77 -16.97 4.85
C ALA A 21 -4.72 -18.14 5.18
N ILE A 22 -4.26 -19.02 6.05
CA ILE A 22 -5.06 -20.10 6.64
C ILE A 22 -5.39 -19.78 8.11
N GLU A 23 -6.25 -20.60 8.73
CA GLU A 23 -6.75 -20.30 10.08
C GLU A 23 -5.65 -20.18 11.14
N SER A 24 -4.59 -21.00 11.03
CA SER A 24 -3.45 -20.94 11.94
C SER A 24 -2.62 -19.65 11.79
N ASP A 25 -2.69 -18.98 10.62
CA ASP A 25 -1.94 -17.74 10.42
C ASP A 25 -2.53 -16.59 11.25
N PHE A 26 -3.83 -16.59 11.57
CA PHE A 26 -4.41 -15.52 12.40
C PHE A 26 -3.86 -15.46 13.83
N ALA A 27 -3.11 -16.48 14.27
CA ALA A 27 -2.49 -16.54 15.59
C ALA A 27 -1.01 -16.10 15.62
N ARG A 28 -0.36 -15.86 14.47
CA ARG A 28 1.04 -15.38 14.45
C ARG A 28 1.07 -13.86 14.74
N VAL A 29 2.19 -13.17 14.49
CA VAL A 29 2.27 -11.69 14.65
C VAL A 29 3.24 -11.04 13.65
N ASP A 30 3.71 -11.79 12.65
CA ASP A 30 4.79 -11.40 11.75
C ASP A 30 4.33 -10.79 10.41
N TRP A 31 3.05 -10.45 10.29
CA TRP A 31 2.49 -9.81 9.10
C TRP A 31 2.51 -8.28 9.17
N LEU A 32 2.63 -7.65 8.00
CA LEU A 32 2.34 -6.24 7.81
C LEU A 32 0.82 -6.00 7.82
N ALA A 33 0.06 -6.87 7.16
CA ALA A 33 -1.39 -6.81 7.11
C ALA A 33 -1.99 -8.20 6.92
N LEU A 34 -3.11 -8.46 7.59
CA LEU A 34 -3.86 -9.71 7.51
C LEU A 34 -5.35 -9.41 7.36
N VAL A 35 -5.96 -9.96 6.31
CA VAL A 35 -7.39 -9.80 6.02
C VAL A 35 -8.05 -11.17 6.15
N ARG A 36 -9.07 -11.28 7.02
CA ARG A 36 -9.96 -12.44 7.07
C ARG A 36 -11.16 -12.18 6.16
N GLY A 37 -11.15 -12.79 4.97
CA GLY A 37 -12.25 -12.74 4.02
C GLY A 37 -13.26 -13.88 4.21
N PRO A 38 -14.42 -13.80 3.54
CA PRO A 38 -15.44 -14.85 3.58
C PRO A 38 -14.95 -16.17 2.95
N ASP A 39 -14.10 -16.11 1.93
CA ASP A 39 -13.60 -17.26 1.17
C ASP A 39 -12.15 -17.65 1.52
N GLY A 40 -11.67 -17.22 2.68
CA GLY A 40 -10.28 -17.36 3.12
C GLY A 40 -9.58 -16.02 3.30
N GLY A 41 -8.34 -16.06 3.81
CA GLY A 41 -7.59 -14.85 4.15
C GLY A 41 -6.50 -14.48 3.16
N ALA A 42 -6.02 -13.26 3.27
CA ALA A 42 -4.84 -12.76 2.58
C ALA A 42 -3.88 -12.15 3.59
N MET A 43 -2.59 -12.49 3.47
CA MET A 43 -1.54 -12.00 4.34
C MET A 43 -0.48 -11.29 3.50
N MET A 44 -0.11 -10.09 3.93
CA MET A 44 1.07 -9.38 3.45
C MET A 44 2.15 -9.50 4.52
N ARG A 45 3.26 -10.16 4.20
CA ARG A 45 4.34 -10.45 5.16
C ARG A 45 5.68 -9.94 4.64
N ARG A 46 6.54 -9.45 5.53
CA ARG A 46 7.91 -9.08 5.15
C ARG A 46 8.71 -10.32 4.75
N SER A 47 9.35 -10.28 3.60
CA SER A 47 10.19 -11.36 3.08
C SER A 47 11.15 -10.79 2.02
N ASP A 48 12.45 -10.81 2.31
CA ASP A 48 13.47 -10.30 1.39
C ASP A 48 13.97 -11.38 0.39
N ASP A 49 13.51 -12.63 0.56
CA ASP A 49 13.97 -13.82 -0.19
C ASP A 49 12.94 -14.28 -1.24
N THR A 50 12.50 -13.36 -2.10
CA THR A 50 11.51 -13.68 -3.14
C THR A 50 11.69 -12.85 -4.42
N GLU A 51 11.59 -13.51 -5.57
CA GLU A 51 11.56 -12.84 -6.87
C GLU A 51 10.25 -12.07 -7.11
N VAL A 52 9.13 -12.58 -6.57
CA VAL A 52 7.83 -11.91 -6.63
C VAL A 52 7.60 -11.19 -5.31
N SER A 53 8.02 -9.93 -5.28
CA SER A 53 7.93 -9.07 -4.11
C SER A 53 7.08 -7.82 -4.36
N TRP A 54 6.59 -7.27 -3.27
CA TRP A 54 5.88 -6.01 -3.20
C TRP A 54 6.70 -4.99 -2.41
N SER A 55 6.61 -3.73 -2.82
CA SER A 55 7.12 -2.56 -2.09
C SER A 55 5.94 -1.79 -1.52
N ALA A 56 6.07 -1.35 -0.26
CA ALA A 56 5.00 -0.64 0.44
C ALA A 56 5.26 0.87 0.43
N LEU A 57 4.21 1.64 0.12
CA LEU A 57 4.11 3.06 0.36
C LEU A 57 3.12 3.31 1.51
N TRP A 58 3.44 4.28 2.36
CA TRP A 58 2.68 4.63 3.56
C TRP A 58 2.37 6.13 3.58
N ASN A 59 1.10 6.51 3.78
CA ASN A 59 0.69 7.92 3.87
C ASN A 59 0.40 8.40 5.31
N GLY A 60 0.52 7.56 6.33
CA GLY A 60 0.14 7.92 7.69
C GLY A 60 1.19 8.69 8.50
N ASP A 61 2.25 9.20 7.86
CA ASP A 61 3.18 10.13 8.52
C ASP A 61 2.50 11.50 8.78
N GLU A 62 1.44 11.81 8.02
CA GLU A 62 0.55 12.95 8.25
C GLU A 62 -0.87 12.42 8.50
N ALA A 63 -1.30 12.44 9.77
CA ALA A 63 -2.59 11.89 10.15
C ALA A 63 -3.74 12.61 9.41
N HIS A 64 -4.62 11.82 8.80
CA HIS A 64 -5.88 12.28 8.25
C HIS A 64 -7.02 11.63 9.04
N PRO A 65 -8.15 12.34 9.27
CA PRO A 65 -9.32 11.72 9.87
C PRO A 65 -9.74 10.49 9.06
N PRO A 66 -10.09 9.36 9.70
CA PRO A 66 -10.56 8.17 8.98
C PRO A 66 -11.78 8.43 8.08
N GLU A 67 -12.57 9.46 8.40
CA GLU A 67 -13.75 9.88 7.63
C GLU A 67 -13.41 10.76 6.42
N ALA A 68 -12.13 11.10 6.21
CA ALA A 68 -11.68 11.90 5.09
C ALA A 68 -11.89 11.15 3.77
N THR A 69 -12.94 11.52 3.05
CA THR A 69 -13.29 10.85 1.79
C THR A 69 -12.34 11.23 0.66
N GLY A 70 -12.03 10.26 -0.19
CA GLY A 70 -11.29 10.49 -1.43
C GLY A 70 -9.76 10.57 -1.30
N MET A 71 -9.20 10.39 -0.10
CA MET A 71 -7.75 10.36 0.11
C MET A 71 -7.11 9.15 -0.56
N LEU A 72 -7.55 7.93 -0.23
CA LEU A 72 -7.04 6.73 -0.89
C LEU A 72 -7.33 6.74 -2.41
N SER A 73 -8.50 7.23 -2.83
CA SER A 73 -8.81 7.30 -4.27
C SER A 73 -7.92 8.29 -5.02
N ALA A 74 -7.45 9.37 -4.38
CA ALA A 74 -6.48 10.28 -4.97
C ALA A 74 -5.16 9.58 -5.32
N ILE A 75 -4.72 8.63 -4.49
CA ILE A 75 -3.52 7.82 -4.73
C ILE A 75 -3.79 6.72 -5.77
N LEU A 76 -4.93 6.02 -5.67
CA LEU A 76 -5.22 4.87 -6.54
C LEU A 76 -5.58 5.25 -7.98
N THR A 77 -6.19 6.42 -8.19
CA THR A 77 -6.61 6.88 -9.52
C THR A 77 -5.44 6.99 -10.52
N PRO A 78 -4.33 7.69 -10.22
CA PRO A 78 -3.19 7.77 -11.14
C PRO A 78 -2.53 6.41 -11.35
N LEU A 79 -2.34 5.62 -10.28
CA LEU A 79 -1.76 4.26 -10.39
C LEU A 79 -2.59 3.35 -11.31
N ALA A 80 -3.92 3.42 -11.22
CA ALA A 80 -4.81 2.68 -12.08
C ALA A 80 -4.76 3.16 -13.54
N ALA A 81 -4.61 4.47 -13.78
CA ALA A 81 -4.46 5.04 -15.12
C ALA A 81 -3.21 4.49 -15.83
N ASP A 82 -2.11 4.31 -15.09
CA ASP A 82 -0.87 3.70 -15.58
C ASP A 82 -0.83 2.17 -15.43
N ARG A 83 -1.99 1.57 -15.13
CA ARG A 83 -2.20 0.12 -14.99
C ARG A 83 -1.24 -0.53 -13.98
N VAL A 84 -0.79 0.19 -12.96
CA VAL A 84 0.03 -0.33 -11.87
C VAL A 84 -0.85 -1.22 -10.98
N PRO A 85 -0.52 -2.52 -10.81
CA PRO A 85 -1.23 -3.36 -9.84
C PRO A 85 -1.02 -2.83 -8.43
N VAL A 86 -2.09 -2.82 -7.64
CA VAL A 86 -2.05 -2.35 -6.26
C VAL A 86 -2.75 -3.35 -5.35
N TRP A 87 -2.16 -3.60 -4.18
CA TRP A 87 -2.82 -4.17 -3.02
C TRP A 87 -2.82 -3.13 -1.90
N THR A 88 -3.93 -2.96 -1.19
CA THR A 88 -4.06 -1.92 -0.16
C THR A 88 -4.61 -2.45 1.14
N ALA A 89 -4.18 -1.85 2.26
CA ALA A 89 -4.80 -2.03 3.56
C ALA A 89 -4.89 -0.68 4.27
N ALA A 90 -6.12 -0.27 4.61
CA ALA A 90 -6.37 0.93 5.40
C ALA A 90 -6.30 0.62 6.90
N SER A 91 -5.84 1.58 7.68
CA SER A 91 -5.77 1.53 9.14
C SER A 91 -6.23 2.86 9.75
N ILE A 92 -6.20 2.96 11.07
CA ILE A 92 -6.55 4.21 11.78
C ILE A 92 -5.58 5.34 11.44
N ASP A 93 -4.29 5.04 11.33
CA ASP A 93 -3.25 6.06 11.16
C ASP A 93 -2.99 6.42 9.69
N GLY A 94 -3.46 5.58 8.76
CA GLY A 94 -3.26 5.75 7.33
C GLY A 94 -3.40 4.45 6.55
N ASP A 95 -3.03 4.50 5.28
CA ASP A 95 -3.15 3.45 4.30
C ASP A 95 -1.77 2.90 3.90
N LEU A 96 -1.71 1.59 3.79
CA LEU A 96 -0.66 0.88 3.08
C LEU A 96 -1.06 0.72 1.61
N ILE A 97 -0.18 1.15 0.72
CA ILE A 97 -0.30 0.97 -0.73
C ILE A 97 0.88 0.13 -1.19
N LEU A 98 0.62 -1.12 -1.55
CA LEU A 98 1.65 -2.03 -2.03
C LEU A 98 1.57 -2.16 -3.55
N VAL A 99 2.73 -2.03 -4.20
CA VAL A 99 2.92 -2.22 -5.63
C VAL A 99 3.96 -3.31 -5.88
N PRO A 100 3.94 -4.03 -7.02
CA PRO A 100 5.02 -4.94 -7.38
C PRO A 100 6.36 -4.21 -7.34
N THR A 101 7.37 -4.79 -6.69
CA THR A 101 8.67 -4.11 -6.52
C THR A 101 9.30 -3.75 -7.87
N SER A 102 9.10 -4.59 -8.90
CA SER A 102 9.56 -4.33 -10.27
C SER A 102 8.93 -3.10 -10.92
N ARG A 103 7.81 -2.59 -10.37
CA ARG A 103 7.11 -1.39 -10.85
C ARG A 103 7.14 -0.23 -9.85
N LEU A 104 7.94 -0.33 -8.79
CA LEU A 104 8.04 0.74 -7.78
C LEU A 104 8.46 2.08 -8.41
N THR A 105 9.51 2.09 -9.24
CA THR A 105 10.00 3.32 -9.88
C THR A 105 8.92 4.01 -10.71
N GLU A 106 8.13 3.22 -11.42
CA GLU A 106 7.01 3.71 -12.23
C GLU A 106 5.88 4.26 -11.36
N ALA A 107 5.49 3.52 -10.30
CA ALA A 107 4.49 3.96 -9.35
C ALA A 107 4.87 5.29 -8.68
N VAL A 108 6.13 5.43 -8.27
CA VAL A 108 6.68 6.66 -7.67
C VAL A 108 6.61 7.82 -8.68
N ALA A 109 7.00 7.60 -9.93
CA ALA A 109 6.93 8.62 -10.97
C ALA A 109 5.48 9.05 -11.24
N CYS A 110 4.56 8.09 -11.36
CA CYS A 110 3.13 8.32 -11.55
C CYS A 110 2.53 9.18 -10.43
N LEU A 111 2.81 8.83 -9.17
CA LEU A 111 2.32 9.58 -8.00
C LEU A 111 2.89 10.99 -7.93
N ARG A 112 4.18 11.17 -8.22
CA ARG A 112 4.82 12.50 -8.28
C ARG A 112 4.23 13.37 -9.40
N LEU A 113 3.96 12.79 -10.57
CA LEU A 113 3.30 13.50 -11.68
C LEU A 113 1.87 13.92 -11.33
N ALA A 114 1.17 13.13 -10.50
CA ALA A 114 -0.14 13.49 -9.96
C ALA A 114 -0.08 14.54 -8.83
N GLY A 115 1.12 14.97 -8.43
CA GLY A 115 1.35 16.01 -7.44
C GLY A 115 1.57 15.53 -6.01
N HIS A 116 1.62 14.21 -5.77
CA HIS A 116 1.94 13.66 -4.46
C HIS A 116 3.43 13.82 -4.14
N GLU A 117 3.76 14.03 -2.87
CA GLU A 117 5.14 13.92 -2.39
C GLU A 117 5.44 12.45 -2.11
N VAL A 118 6.50 11.90 -2.70
CA VAL A 118 6.94 10.54 -2.41
C VAL A 118 8.38 10.56 -1.94
N VAL A 119 8.60 10.15 -0.70
CA VAL A 119 9.91 10.02 -0.05
C VAL A 119 10.35 8.57 -0.14
N THR A 120 11.46 8.34 -0.82
CA THR A 120 12.05 7.01 -1.07
C THR A 120 13.28 6.80 -0.23
#